data_AF-A0A7V9RFP3-F1
#
_entry.id   AF-A0A7V9RFP3-F1
#
_cell.length_a   1.000
_cell.length_b   1.000
_cell.length_c   1.000
_cell.angle_alpha   90.00
_cell.angle_beta   90.00
_cell.angle_gamma   90.00
#
_symmetry.space_group_name_H-M   'P 1'
#
loop_
_entity.id
_entity.type
_entity.pdbx_description
1 polymer ?
#
loop_
_entity_poly.entity_id
_entity_poly.type
_entity_poly.pdbx_seq_one_letter_code
_entity_poly.pdbx_strand_id
1 'polypeptide(L)'
;CMDHGALDHWQHEDSLDGKADFVFWGRDAPMLARVMNAPRLTEGFGWIGLSIEEAEAKADLAARKKAENSWLLATDYRPHSHHYRALAAARANPRGAGTLELAGTTLVLLFTSWGDGVFPIYLDLDDRDRPVQVRIQLATEASNAAMRAVNK
;
A
#
# COMPACT_ATOMS: atom_id res chain seq x y z
N CYS A 1 6.42 -21.43 5.03
CA CYS A 1 7.44 -21.46 3.96
C CYS A 1 7.14 -20.27 3.04
N MET A 2 8.00 -19.25 3.00
CA MET A 2 7.92 -18.23 1.95
C MET A 2 8.57 -18.84 0.70
N ASP A 3 7.92 -18.70 -0.45
CA ASP A 3 8.57 -19.02 -1.72
C ASP A 3 9.57 -17.91 -2.03
N HIS A 4 10.84 -18.15 -1.70
CA HIS A 4 11.92 -17.21 -1.93
C HIS A 4 12.10 -16.91 -3.43
N GLY A 5 11.83 -17.87 -4.32
CA GLY A 5 11.93 -17.65 -5.76
C GLY A 5 10.85 -16.70 -6.28
N ALA A 6 9.64 -16.79 -5.74
CA ALA A 6 8.58 -15.82 -6.08
C ALA A 6 8.96 -14.40 -5.63
N LEU A 7 9.58 -14.25 -4.46
CA LEU A 7 9.98 -12.94 -3.93
C LEU A 7 11.07 -12.25 -4.76
N ASP A 8 11.91 -13.00 -5.48
CA ASP A 8 12.91 -12.40 -6.39
C ASP A 8 12.27 -11.63 -7.55
N HIS A 9 10.99 -11.90 -7.86
CA HIS A 9 10.22 -11.16 -8.86
C HIS A 9 9.50 -9.93 -8.28
N TRP A 10 9.60 -9.70 -6.97
CA TRP A 10 8.92 -8.59 -6.32
C TRP A 10 9.54 -7.24 -6.71
N GLN A 11 8.84 -6.51 -7.57
CA GLN A 11 9.05 -5.07 -7.74
C GLN A 11 8.22 -4.25 -6.73
N HIS A 12 8.92 -3.57 -5.82
CA HIS A 12 8.32 -2.72 -4.78
C HIS A 12 8.04 -1.29 -5.28
N GLU A 13 8.99 -0.72 -6.02
CA GLU A 13 9.04 0.72 -6.33
C GLU A 13 8.52 1.01 -7.75
N ASP A 14 9.08 0.34 -8.76
CA ASP A 14 8.80 0.70 -10.15
C ASP A 14 7.45 0.19 -10.63
N SER A 15 6.83 0.96 -11.52
CA SER A 15 5.59 0.57 -12.17
C SER A 15 5.81 -0.60 -13.14
N LEU A 16 4.91 -1.58 -13.08
CA LEU A 16 4.94 -2.76 -13.96
C LEU A 16 4.33 -2.50 -15.34
N ASP A 17 3.52 -1.46 -15.49
CA ASP A 17 2.75 -1.16 -16.70
C ASP A 17 2.97 0.28 -17.22
N GLY A 18 3.95 1.00 -16.64
CA GLY A 18 4.24 2.39 -16.98
C GLY A 18 3.15 3.37 -16.51
N LYS A 19 2.31 2.98 -15.56
CA LYS A 19 1.27 3.82 -14.97
C LYS A 19 1.41 4.01 -13.47
N ALA A 20 0.79 5.08 -12.98
CA ALA A 20 0.67 5.40 -11.57
C ALA A 20 -0.66 6.09 -11.25
N ASP A 21 -1.06 5.97 -9.99
CA ASP A 21 -2.08 6.82 -9.39
C ASP A 21 -1.42 7.97 -8.65
N PHE A 22 -2.11 9.10 -8.59
CA PHE A 22 -1.76 10.19 -7.68
C PHE A 22 -2.99 10.58 -6.87
N VAL A 23 -2.93 10.38 -5.55
CA VAL A 23 -4.05 10.53 -4.63
C VAL A 23 -3.68 11.47 -3.49
N PHE A 24 -4.64 12.26 -3.02
CA PHE A 24 -4.44 13.16 -1.90
C PHE A 24 -5.72 13.35 -1.09
N TRP A 25 -5.55 13.61 0.21
CA TRP A 25 -6.62 13.72 1.19
C TRP A 25 -6.21 14.61 2.36
N GLY A 26 -7.17 14.95 3.23
CA GLY A 26 -6.94 15.79 4.41
C GLY A 26 -7.79 17.06 4.39
N ARG A 27 -7.53 17.94 5.36
CA ARG A 27 -8.37 19.11 5.64
C ARG A 27 -8.51 20.02 4.43
N ASP A 28 -7.40 20.32 3.78
CA ASP A 28 -7.35 21.31 2.70
C ASP A 28 -7.37 20.66 1.30
N ALA A 29 -7.56 19.34 1.22
CA ALA A 29 -7.63 18.60 -0.05
C ALA A 29 -8.72 19.10 -1.02
N PRO A 30 -9.94 19.50 -0.59
CA PRO A 30 -10.93 20.06 -1.52
C PRO A 30 -10.45 21.34 -2.24
N MET A 31 -9.59 22.14 -1.61
CA MET A 31 -9.02 23.34 -2.22
C MET A 31 -8.04 22.98 -3.33
N LEU A 32 -7.14 22.03 -3.06
CA LEU A 32 -6.20 21.51 -4.07
C LEU A 32 -6.96 20.85 -5.23
N ALA A 33 -8.00 20.08 -4.94
CA ALA A 33 -8.84 19.44 -5.95
C ALA A 33 -9.49 20.47 -6.89
N ARG A 34 -10.01 21.58 -6.34
CA ARG A 34 -10.57 22.66 -7.16
C ARG A 34 -9.52 23.33 -8.05
N VAL A 35 -8.32 23.60 -7.52
CA VAL A 35 -7.23 24.26 -8.28
C VAL A 35 -6.72 23.37 -9.40
N MET A 36 -6.58 22.07 -9.15
CA MET A 36 -6.03 21.11 -10.12
C MET A 36 -7.09 20.42 -10.97
N ASN A 37 -8.37 20.74 -10.75
CA ASN A 37 -9.52 20.04 -11.34
C ASN A 37 -9.45 18.51 -11.12
N ALA A 38 -9.11 18.10 -9.90
CA ALA A 38 -8.99 16.69 -9.53
C ALA A 38 -10.37 16.07 -9.26
N PRO A 39 -10.69 14.90 -9.83
CA PRO A 39 -11.93 14.22 -9.53
C PRO A 39 -11.92 13.67 -8.11
N ARG A 40 -13.12 13.45 -7.58
CA ARG A 40 -13.32 12.83 -6.27
C ARG A 40 -13.20 11.31 -6.38
N LEU A 41 -12.50 10.72 -5.43
CA LEU A 41 -12.31 9.28 -5.24
C LEU A 41 -12.94 8.84 -3.91
N THR A 42 -13.01 7.53 -3.65
CA THR A 42 -13.53 6.99 -2.38
C THR A 42 -12.70 7.45 -1.18
N GLU A 43 -11.37 7.52 -1.33
CA GLU A 43 -10.43 7.85 -0.25
C GLU A 43 -9.96 9.33 -0.26
N GLY A 44 -10.47 10.16 -1.16
CA GLY A 44 -10.02 11.55 -1.30
C GLY A 44 -10.24 12.11 -2.69
N PHE A 45 -9.19 12.66 -3.28
CA PHE A 45 -9.18 13.21 -4.64
C PHE A 45 -7.91 12.75 -5.35
N GLY A 46 -7.92 12.75 -6.67
CA GLY A 46 -6.75 12.31 -7.42
C GLY A 46 -7.08 11.75 -8.78
N TRP A 47 -6.13 11.06 -9.39
CA TRP A 47 -6.26 10.44 -10.69
C TRP A 47 -5.72 9.03 -10.63
N ILE A 48 -6.37 8.12 -11.36
CA ILE A 48 -6.04 6.70 -11.40
C ILE A 48 -5.53 6.35 -12.80
N GLY A 49 -4.46 5.57 -12.87
CA GLY A 49 -3.93 5.00 -14.11
C GLY A 49 -3.37 6.00 -15.12
N LEU A 50 -2.76 7.07 -14.62
CA LEU A 50 -2.00 8.04 -15.45
C LEU A 50 -0.71 7.41 -15.95
N SER A 51 -0.12 7.96 -17.01
CA SER A 51 1.30 7.69 -17.29
C SER A 51 2.17 8.19 -16.13
N ILE A 52 3.37 7.60 -15.97
CA ILE A 52 4.34 8.04 -14.94
C ILE A 52 4.62 9.54 -15.02
N GLU A 53 4.91 10.05 -16.22
CA GLU A 53 5.21 11.47 -16.44
C GLU A 53 4.04 12.38 -16.01
N GLU A 54 2.81 12.02 -16.35
CA GLU A 54 1.63 12.80 -15.94
C GLU A 54 1.40 12.76 -14.42
N ALA A 55 1.62 11.61 -13.79
CA ALA A 55 1.46 11.45 -12.36
C ALA A 55 2.53 12.23 -11.59
N GLU A 56 3.79 12.19 -12.03
CA GLU A 56 4.90 13.00 -11.48
C GLU A 56 4.63 14.50 -11.64
N ALA A 57 4.22 14.95 -12.84
CA ALA A 57 3.89 16.36 -13.07
C ALA A 57 2.76 16.85 -12.16
N LYS A 58 1.77 16.00 -11.86
CA LYS A 58 0.71 16.30 -10.90
C LYS A 58 1.22 16.31 -9.46
N ALA A 59 2.07 15.36 -9.07
CA ALA A 59 2.68 15.33 -7.75
C ALA A 59 3.50 16.61 -7.47
N ASP A 60 4.31 17.04 -8.44
CA ASP A 60 5.10 18.27 -8.35
C ASP A 60 4.24 19.53 -8.26
N LEU A 61 3.19 19.61 -9.08
CA LEU A 61 2.24 20.73 -9.00
C LEU A 61 1.52 20.75 -7.65
N ALA A 62 1.09 19.59 -7.14
CA ALA A 62 0.44 19.48 -5.84
C ALA A 62 1.37 19.89 -4.70
N ALA A 63 2.64 19.44 -4.72
CA ALA A 63 3.65 19.80 -3.73
C ALA A 63 3.88 21.32 -3.69
N ARG A 64 4.04 21.97 -4.86
CA ARG A 64 4.18 23.42 -4.95
C ARG A 64 2.95 24.15 -4.41
N LYS A 65 1.74 23.76 -4.83
CA LYS A 65 0.50 24.42 -4.38
C LYS A 65 0.26 24.26 -2.88
N LYS A 66 0.56 23.07 -2.34
CA LYS A 66 0.50 22.80 -0.91
C LYS A 66 1.43 23.73 -0.14
N ALA A 67 2.68 23.89 -0.59
CA ALA A 67 3.66 24.77 0.04
C ALA A 67 3.26 26.26 -0.06
N GLU A 68 2.88 26.73 -1.25
CA GLU A 68 2.45 28.12 -1.51
C GLU A 68 1.29 28.56 -0.60
N ASN A 69 0.37 27.66 -0.30
CA ASN A 69 -0.84 27.96 0.46
C ASN A 69 -0.80 27.46 1.91
N SER A 70 0.31 26.86 2.35
CA SER A 70 0.43 26.23 3.69
C SER A 70 -0.70 25.24 3.99
N TRP A 71 -1.10 24.44 3.00
CA TRP A 71 -2.21 23.51 3.13
C TRP A 71 -1.85 22.24 3.92
N LEU A 72 -2.78 21.84 4.79
CA LEU A 72 -2.71 20.60 5.55
C LEU A 72 -3.45 19.48 4.81
N LEU A 73 -2.70 18.78 3.97
CA LEU A 73 -3.13 17.60 3.23
C LEU A 73 -1.98 16.61 3.06
N ALA A 74 -2.30 15.33 2.92
CA ALA A 74 -1.39 14.28 2.52
C ALA A 74 -1.50 14.04 1.01
N THR A 75 -0.39 13.64 0.39
CA THR A 75 -0.29 13.25 -1.02
C THR A 75 0.38 11.89 -1.08
N ASP A 76 0.01 11.08 -2.06
CA ASP A 76 0.44 9.70 -2.21
C ASP A 76 0.59 9.39 -3.70
N TYR A 77 1.83 9.11 -4.11
CA TYR A 77 2.18 8.72 -5.47
C TYR A 77 2.33 7.20 -5.50
N ARG A 78 1.54 6.55 -6.36
CA ARG A 78 1.33 5.10 -6.31
C ARG A 78 1.66 4.49 -7.68
N PRO A 79 2.94 4.22 -7.96
CA PRO A 79 3.31 3.46 -9.16
C PRO A 79 2.61 2.11 -9.13
N HIS A 80 2.18 1.60 -10.28
CA HIS A 80 1.54 0.28 -10.37
C HIS A 80 2.54 -0.88 -10.18
N SER A 81 3.32 -0.84 -9.11
CA SER A 81 4.21 -1.90 -8.64
C SER A 81 3.40 -3.03 -7.96
N HIS A 82 4.06 -4.12 -7.59
CA HIS A 82 3.37 -5.18 -6.84
C HIS A 82 2.88 -4.68 -5.48
N HIS A 83 3.65 -3.79 -4.82
CA HIS A 83 3.27 -3.20 -3.54
C HIS A 83 1.94 -2.47 -3.61
N TYR A 84 1.81 -1.50 -4.52
CA TYR A 84 0.59 -0.70 -4.63
C TYR A 84 -0.59 -1.49 -5.19
N ARG A 85 -0.35 -2.47 -6.07
CA ARG A 85 -1.40 -3.40 -6.52
C ARG A 85 -1.94 -4.25 -5.37
N ALA A 86 -1.06 -4.79 -4.52
CA ALA A 86 -1.48 -5.54 -3.34
C ALA A 86 -2.25 -4.65 -2.34
N LEU A 87 -1.79 -3.42 -2.11
CA LEU A 87 -2.51 -2.44 -1.29
C LEU A 87 -3.89 -2.08 -1.87
N ALA A 88 -3.98 -1.85 -3.18
CA ALA A 88 -5.24 -1.55 -3.85
C ALA A 88 -6.24 -2.71 -3.70
N ALA A 89 -5.78 -3.95 -3.91
CA ALA A 89 -6.59 -5.16 -3.70
C ALA A 89 -7.08 -5.27 -2.25
N ALA A 90 -6.22 -5.00 -1.27
CA ALA A 90 -6.59 -5.04 0.15
C ALA A 90 -7.57 -3.93 0.53
N ARG A 91 -7.41 -2.71 0.01
CA ARG A 91 -8.32 -1.57 0.25
C ARG A 91 -9.70 -1.79 -0.37
N ALA A 92 -9.79 -2.50 -1.50
CA ALA A 92 -11.05 -2.85 -2.13
C ALA A 92 -11.83 -3.93 -1.37
N ASN A 93 -11.20 -4.61 -0.40
CA ASN A 93 -11.81 -5.66 0.40
C ASN A 93 -12.19 -5.13 1.80
N PRO A 94 -13.46 -5.25 2.24
CA PRO A 94 -13.89 -4.82 3.58
C PRO A 94 -13.16 -5.49 4.74
N ARG A 95 -12.52 -6.65 4.51
CA ARG A 95 -11.70 -7.37 5.50
C ARG A 95 -10.24 -6.92 5.52
N GLY A 96 -9.86 -5.96 4.68
CA GLY A 96 -8.48 -5.50 4.55
C GLY A 96 -7.53 -6.55 3.98
N ALA A 97 -8.04 -7.47 3.15
CA ALA A 97 -7.27 -8.57 2.57
C ALA A 97 -7.20 -8.45 1.05
N GLY A 98 -5.99 -8.46 0.49
CA GLY A 98 -5.74 -8.41 -0.94
C GLY A 98 -4.97 -9.63 -1.40
N THR A 99 -5.24 -10.12 -2.60
CA THR A 99 -4.44 -11.16 -3.25
C THR A 99 -3.81 -10.65 -4.53
N LEU A 100 -2.65 -11.20 -4.87
CA LEU A 100 -1.88 -10.85 -6.06
C LEU A 100 -1.19 -12.12 -6.56
N GLU A 101 -1.08 -12.29 -7.88
CA GLU A 101 -0.28 -13.35 -8.47
C GLU A 101 1.15 -12.85 -8.74
N LEU A 102 2.15 -13.55 -8.21
CA LEU A 102 3.57 -13.25 -8.42
C LEU A 102 4.29 -14.53 -8.83
N ALA A 103 4.86 -14.55 -10.04
CA ALA A 103 5.62 -15.69 -10.56
C ALA A 103 4.89 -17.05 -10.46
N GLY A 104 3.56 -17.05 -10.66
CA GLY A 104 2.71 -18.24 -10.55
C GLY A 104 2.34 -18.64 -9.11
N THR A 105 2.67 -17.80 -8.13
CA THR A 105 2.29 -17.96 -6.72
C THR A 105 1.31 -16.88 -6.29
N THR A 106 0.25 -17.28 -5.59
CA THR A 106 -0.67 -16.34 -4.95
C THR A 106 -0.06 -15.77 -3.66
N LEU A 107 0.12 -14.46 -3.63
CA LEU A 107 0.45 -13.70 -2.44
C LEU A 107 -0.81 -13.14 -1.79
N VAL A 108 -0.77 -13.01 -0.45
CA VAL A 108 -1.82 -12.39 0.36
C VAL A 108 -1.23 -11.23 1.13
N LEU A 109 -1.82 -10.04 0.99
CA LEU A 109 -1.57 -8.87 1.83
C LEU A 109 -2.75 -8.70 2.81
N LEU A 110 -2.43 -8.46 4.08
CA LEU A 110 -3.41 -8.26 5.14
C LEU A 110 -3.13 -6.95 5.86
N PHE A 111 -4.13 -6.08 5.97
CA PHE A 111 -4.09 -4.97 6.92
C PHE A 111 -4.34 -5.48 8.32
N THR A 112 -3.58 -4.94 9.27
CA THR A 112 -3.80 -5.17 10.69
C THR A 112 -4.10 -3.84 11.37
N SER A 113 -4.94 -3.86 12.40
CA SER A 113 -5.20 -2.69 13.25
C SER A 113 -4.09 -2.42 14.27
N TRP A 114 -3.02 -3.23 14.27
CA TRP A 114 -1.92 -3.16 15.23
C TRP A 114 -0.85 -2.14 14.84
N GLY A 115 -0.94 -1.56 13.64
CA GLY A 115 0.06 -0.64 13.10
C GLY A 115 1.28 -1.38 12.56
N ASP A 116 2.36 -0.62 12.36
CA ASP A 116 3.60 -1.13 11.79
C ASP A 116 4.42 -1.92 12.83
N GLY A 117 5.04 -3.01 12.37
CA GLY A 117 5.81 -3.89 13.24
C GLY A 117 6.35 -5.12 12.54
N VAL A 118 7.05 -5.96 13.31
CA VAL A 118 7.54 -7.27 12.87
C VAL A 118 6.75 -8.34 13.62
N PHE A 119 5.95 -9.11 12.88
CA PHE A 119 5.08 -10.14 13.44
C PHE A 119 5.50 -11.52 12.92
N PRO A 120 5.72 -12.51 13.79
CA PRO A 120 6.03 -13.85 13.34
C PRO A 120 4.80 -14.48 12.69
N ILE A 121 5.04 -15.13 11.55
CA ILE A 121 4.03 -15.84 10.76
C ILE A 121 4.33 -17.33 10.85
N TYR A 122 3.32 -18.09 11.25
CA TYR A 122 3.36 -19.54 11.35
C TYR A 122 2.48 -20.15 10.28
N LEU A 123 2.95 -21.25 9.70
CA LEU A 123 2.18 -22.09 8.80
C LEU A 123 1.96 -23.42 9.52
N ASP A 124 0.72 -23.68 9.93
CA ASP A 124 0.38 -24.95 10.56
C ASP A 124 0.07 -25.97 9.45
N LEU A 125 0.59 -27.18 9.63
CA LEU A 125 0.48 -28.28 8.68
C LEU A 125 -0.32 -29.44 9.29
N ASP A 126 -0.99 -30.22 8.46
CA ASP A 126 -1.61 -31.49 8.88
C ASP A 126 -0.60 -32.65 8.98
N ASP A 127 -1.09 -33.87 9.22
CA ASP A 127 -0.29 -35.10 9.32
C ASP A 127 0.39 -35.51 7.98
N ARG A 128 0.14 -34.78 6.90
CA ARG A 128 0.70 -34.99 5.55
C ARG A 128 1.47 -33.77 5.05
N ASP A 129 1.90 -32.89 5.95
CA ASP A 129 2.62 -31.65 5.64
C ASP A 129 1.84 -30.67 4.76
N ARG A 130 0.50 -30.75 4.72
CA ARG A 130 -0.32 -29.84 3.93
C ARG A 130 -0.72 -28.62 4.76
N PRO A 131 -0.64 -27.40 4.21
CA PRO A 131 -1.10 -26.20 4.88
C PRO A 131 -2.57 -26.28 5.31
N VAL A 132 -2.84 -26.04 6.59
CA VAL A 132 -4.22 -25.95 7.13
C VAL A 132 -4.55 -24.58 7.70
N GLN A 133 -3.55 -23.84 8.19
CA GLN A 133 -3.76 -22.52 8.77
C GLN A 133 -2.51 -21.63 8.64
N VAL A 134 -2.73 -20.35 8.38
CA VAL A 134 -1.71 -19.30 8.57
C VAL A 134 -2.06 -18.55 9.85
N ARG A 135 -1.12 -18.47 10.79
CA ARG A 135 -1.26 -17.71 12.04
C ARG A 135 -0.27 -16.56 12.07
N ILE A 136 -0.78 -15.36 12.34
CA ILE A 136 0.05 -14.18 12.62
C ILE A 136 -0.06 -13.94 14.12
N GLN A 137 1.06 -14.00 14.83
CA GLN A 137 1.04 -13.77 16.27
C GLN A 137 1.24 -12.29 16.57
N LEU A 138 0.15 -11.67 17.03
CA LEU A 138 0.10 -10.27 17.44
C LEU A 138 0.30 -10.15 18.96
N ALA A 139 0.64 -8.95 19.43
CA ALA A 139 0.64 -8.60 20.86
C ALA A 139 1.61 -9.33 21.80
N THR A 140 2.62 -10.05 21.32
CA THR A 140 3.59 -10.70 22.23
C THR A 140 4.55 -9.69 22.83
N GLU A 141 5.22 -10.03 23.92
CA GLU A 141 6.28 -9.17 24.48
C GLU A 141 7.38 -8.86 23.45
N ALA A 142 7.74 -9.85 22.62
CA ALA A 142 8.68 -9.68 21.51
C ALA A 142 8.12 -8.79 20.40
N SER A 143 6.86 -8.98 20.00
CA SER A 143 6.18 -8.13 19.00
C SER A 143 6.09 -6.67 19.49
N ASN A 144 5.77 -6.47 20.77
CA ASN A 144 5.69 -5.15 21.39
C ASN A 144 7.07 -4.49 21.48
N ALA A 145 8.12 -5.26 21.77
CA ALA A 145 9.49 -4.76 21.73
C ALA A 145 9.91 -4.36 20.30
N ALA A 146 9.57 -5.17 19.28
CA ALA A 146 9.84 -4.87 17.89
C ALA A 146 9.10 -3.61 17.40
N MET A 147 7.81 -3.47 17.73
CA MET A 147 7.04 -2.26 17.39
C MET A 147 7.67 -0.99 17.98
N ARG A 148 8.11 -1.03 19.25
CA ARG A 148 8.81 0.10 19.89
C ARG A 148 10.14 0.44 19.22
N ALA A 149 10.79 -0.53 18.57
CA ALA A 149 12.05 -0.30 17.88
C ALA A 149 11.85 0.39 16.51
N VAL A 150 10.75 0.07 15.81
CA VAL A 150 10.44 0.61 14.47
C VAL A 150 9.78 1.98 14.53
N ASN A 151 8.96 2.25 15.54
CA ASN A 151 8.18 3.51 15.67
C ASN A 151 8.95 4.63 16.39
N LYS A 152 10.26 4.73 16.22
CA LYS A 152 11.10 5.79 16.84
C LYS A 152 11.18 7.06 16.01
#